data_AF-A0AAQ1GEZ1-F1
#
_entry.id   AF-A0AAQ1GEZ1-F1
#
_cell.length_a   1.000
_cell.length_b   1.000
_cell.length_c   1.000
_cell.angle_alpha   90.00
_cell.angle_beta   90.00
_cell.angle_gamma   90.00
#
_symmetry.space_group_name_H-M   'P 1'
#
loop_
_entity.id
_entity.type
_entity.pdbx_description
1 polymer ?
#
loop_
_entity_poly.entity_id
_entity_poly.type
_entity_poly.pdbx_seq_one_letter_code
_entity_poly.pdbx_strand_id
1 'polypeptide(L)' 'MITSQMSMLEASPKLHVFEQEGGWHWGITVPRSAGSGFKVIAYSETSFNGETEARRDGNRALDSLPADLPASAAFAFMP' A
#
# COMPACT_ATOMS: atom_id res chain seq x y z
N MET A 1 -5.92 -7.84 -33.92
CA MET A 1 -5.31 -6.90 -32.96
C MET A 1 -6.05 -6.99 -31.63
N ILE A 2 -5.70 -7.93 -30.74
CA ILE A 2 -6.28 -8.00 -29.39
C ILE A 2 -5.29 -8.71 -28.47
N THR A 3 -4.20 -8.07 -28.08
CA THR A 3 -3.29 -8.68 -27.08
C THR A 3 -2.38 -7.62 -26.50
N SER A 4 -2.57 -7.30 -25.21
CA SER A 4 -1.58 -6.77 -24.25
C SER A 4 -2.14 -5.71 -23.27
N GLN A 5 -3.38 -5.25 -23.41
CA GLN A 5 -3.88 -4.18 -22.54
C GLN A 5 -4.63 -4.65 -21.27
N MET A 6 -4.91 -5.96 -21.14
CA MET A 6 -5.58 -6.53 -19.96
C MET A 6 -4.61 -7.20 -18.96
N SER A 7 -3.31 -7.27 -19.26
CA SER A 7 -2.30 -7.86 -18.36
C SER A 7 -1.68 -6.85 -17.38
N MET A 8 -2.10 -5.58 -17.46
CA MET A 8 -1.90 -4.56 -16.43
C MET A 8 -3.21 -4.33 -15.65
N LEU A 9 -3.94 -5.40 -15.32
CA LEU A 9 -4.96 -5.32 -14.28
C LEU A 9 -4.22 -4.98 -13.00
N GLU A 10 -4.23 -3.68 -12.72
CA GLU A 10 -3.59 -2.97 -11.64
C GLU A 10 -3.48 -3.86 -10.41
N ALA A 11 -2.25 -4.11 -9.96
CA ALA A 11 -2.02 -4.55 -8.60
C ALA A 11 -2.41 -3.39 -7.68
N SER A 12 -3.71 -3.15 -7.53
CA SER A 12 -4.24 -1.97 -6.87
C SER A 12 -3.81 -1.98 -5.41
N PRO A 13 -3.06 -0.95 -4.98
CA PRO A 13 -2.66 -0.84 -3.59
C PRO A 13 -3.90 -0.78 -2.70
N LYS A 14 -3.89 -1.57 -1.62
CA LYS A 14 -4.98 -1.64 -0.65
C LYS A 14 -4.51 -1.19 0.71
N LEU A 15 -5.19 -0.19 1.26
CA LEU A 15 -4.98 0.28 2.63
C LEU A 15 -5.66 -0.66 3.64
N HIS A 16 -4.91 -1.05 4.65
CA HIS A 16 -5.37 -1.74 5.84
C HIS A 16 -5.13 -0.85 7.05
N VAL A 17 -6.11 -0.74 7.94
CA VAL A 17 -5.99 -0.02 9.20
C VAL A 17 -6.32 -1.00 10.31
N PHE A 18 -5.51 -1.06 11.35
CA PHE A 18 -5.60 -2.04 12.42
C PHE A 18 -5.08 -1.46 13.74
N GLU A 19 -5.50 -2.02 14.86
CA GLU A 19 -5.01 -1.65 16.19
C GLU A 19 -3.88 -2.59 16.63
N GLN A 20 -2.79 -2.03 17.15
CA GLN A 20 -1.65 -2.76 17.70
C GLN A 20 -1.19 -2.06 18.99
N GLU A 21 -1.04 -2.82 20.07
CA GLU A 21 -0.53 -2.32 21.38
C GLU A 21 -1.31 -1.11 21.94
N GLY A 22 -2.60 -0.98 21.60
CA GLY A 22 -3.46 0.13 22.02
C GLY A 22 -3.32 1.40 21.15
N GLY A 23 -2.55 1.33 20.07
CA GLY A 23 -2.41 2.37 19.06
C GLY A 23 -2.95 1.93 17.71
N TRP A 24 -3.43 2.89 16.91
CA TRP A 24 -3.90 2.60 15.55
C TRP A 24 -2.76 2.69 14.56
N HIS A 25 -2.66 1.72 13.66
CA HIS A 25 -1.66 1.66 12.60
C HIS A 25 -2.33 1.44 11.25
N TRP A 26 -1.57 1.69 10.19
CA TRP A 26 -1.98 1.34 8.85
C TRP A 26 -0.86 0.66 8.06
N GLY A 27 -1.25 -0.14 7.07
CA GLY A 27 -0.35 -0.82 6.13
C GLY A 27 -0.98 -0.90 4.75
N ILE A 28 -0.21 -0.62 3.70
CA ILE A 28 -0.65 -0.70 2.31
C ILE A 28 -0.06 -1.96 1.68
N THR A 29 -0.91 -2.77 1.05
CA THR A 29 -0.50 -4.00 0.38
C THR A 29 -0.79 -3.98 -1.11
N VAL A 30 -0.02 -4.73 -1.89
CA VAL A 30 -0.30 -5.00 -3.31
C VAL A 30 -0.28 -6.50 -3.58
N PRO A 31 -1.10 -7.00 -4.52
CA PRO A 31 -0.94 -8.35 -5.06
C PRO A 31 0.47 -8.56 -5.61
N ARG A 32 1.09 -9.72 -5.33
CA ARG A 32 2.40 -10.03 -5.92
C ARG A 32 2.23 -10.37 -7.40
N SER A 33 3.10 -9.83 -8.25
CA SER A 33 3.08 -10.08 -9.71
C SER A 33 3.40 -11.52 -10.10
N ALA A 34 4.09 -12.27 -9.22
CA ALA A 34 4.39 -13.68 -9.39
C ALA A 34 4.14 -14.43 -8.07
N GLY A 35 3.35 -15.50 -8.12
CA GLY A 35 2.91 -16.28 -6.96
C GLY A 35 1.57 -15.84 -6.38
N SER A 36 1.15 -16.48 -5.28
CA SER A 36 -0.06 -16.10 -4.54
C SER A 36 0.30 -15.21 -3.33
N GLY A 37 -0.65 -14.35 -2.94
CA GLY A 37 -0.53 -13.51 -1.75
C GLY A 37 -0.24 -12.04 -2.03
N PHE A 38 -0.02 -11.31 -0.95
CA PHE A 38 0.13 -9.85 -0.93
C PHE A 38 1.47 -9.46 -0.31
N LYS A 39 2.05 -8.35 -0.77
CA LYS A 39 3.24 -7.74 -0.16
C LYS A 39 2.86 -6.39 0.42
N VAL A 40 3.32 -6.10 1.64
CA VAL A 40 3.25 -4.75 2.23
C VAL A 40 4.28 -3.85 1.52
N ILE A 41 3.84 -2.69 1.06
CA ILE A 41 4.69 -1.72 0.34
C ILE A 41 4.84 -0.39 1.08
N ALA A 42 3.99 -0.12 2.07
CA ALA A 42 4.12 1.01 2.98
C ALA A 42 3.37 0.69 4.28
N TYR A 43 3.77 1.30 5.40
CA TYR A 43 3.09 1.17 6.68
C TYR A 43 3.37 2.39 7.56
N SER A 44 2.57 2.58 8.61
CA SER A 44 2.81 3.63 9.59
C SER A 44 3.86 3.20 10.62
N GLU A 45 4.96 3.93 10.69
CA GLU A 45 5.99 3.73 11.71
C GLU A 45 5.51 4.14 13.11
N THR A 46 4.58 5.10 13.17
CA THR A 46 3.99 5.60 14.41
C THR A 46 2.56 5.14 14.58
N SER A 47 2.15 4.98 15.83
CA SER A 47 0.76 4.75 16.23
C SER A 47 -0.04 6.05 16.25
N PHE A 48 -1.30 5.99 15.85
CA PHE A 48 -2.28 7.07 15.94
C PHE A 48 -3.24 6.84 17.11
N ASN A 49 -3.88 7.91 17.58
CA ASN A 49 -4.83 7.85 18.70
C ASN A 49 -6.21 7.32 18.28
N GLY A 50 -6.49 7.25 16.98
CA GLY A 50 -7.78 6.78 16.48
C GLY A 50 -7.72 6.24 15.06
N GLU A 51 -8.63 5.31 14.76
CA GLU A 51 -8.76 4.67 13.45
C GLU A 51 -8.92 5.69 12.31
N THR A 52 -9.69 6.75 12.55
CA THR A 52 -9.94 7.81 11.56
C THR A 52 -8.67 8.56 11.19
N GLU A 53 -7.79 8.84 12.16
CA GLU A 53 -6.50 9.50 11.91
C GLU A 53 -5.57 8.59 11.12
N ALA A 54 -5.43 7.34 11.56
CA ALA A 54 -4.64 6.33 10.86
C ALA A 54 -5.13 6.14 9.41
N ARG A 55 -6.45 6.10 9.20
CA ARG A 55 -7.01 5.97 7.85
C ARG A 55 -6.75 7.18 6.98
N ARG A 56 -6.88 8.39 7.54
CA ARG A 56 -6.62 9.62 6.79
C ARG A 56 -5.16 9.71 6.37
N ASP A 57 -4.25 9.37 7.27
CA ASP A 57 -2.82 9.32 6.98
C ASP A 57 -2.49 8.25 5.93
N GLY A 58 -3.01 7.03 6.12
CA GLY A 58 -2.85 5.94 5.18
C GLY A 58 -3.42 6.21 3.80
N ASN A 59 -4.56 6.91 3.69
CA ASN A 59 -5.10 7.33 2.39
C ASN A 59 -4.18 8.35 1.71
N ARG A 60 -3.59 9.28 2.46
CA ARG A 60 -2.62 10.22 1.90
C ARG A 60 -1.38 9.50 1.38
N ALA A 61 -0.89 8.50 2.11
CA ALA A 61 0.19 7.65 1.66
C ALA A 61 -0.19 6.87 0.39
N LEU A 62 -1.40 6.31 0.35
CA LEU A 62 -1.95 5.58 -0.79
C LEU A 62 -2.04 6.45 -2.05
N ASP A 63 -2.57 7.67 -1.93
CA ASP A 63 -2.68 8.65 -3.02
C ASP A 63 -1.32 9.15 -3.51
N SER A 64 -0.29 9.08 -2.66
CA SER A 64 1.08 9.48 -2.99
C SER A 64 1.88 8.36 -3.65
N LEU A 65 1.37 7.12 -3.71
CA LEU A 65 2.06 6.03 -4.38
C LEU A 65 2.06 6.27 -5.89
N PRO A 66 3.22 6.16 -6.56
CA PRO A 66 3.25 6.29 -7.99
C PRO A 66 2.47 5.13 -8.63
N ALA A 67 1.64 5.46 -9.62
CA ALA A 67 0.80 4.49 -10.35
C ALA A 67 1.60 3.37 -11.04
N ASP A 68 2.91 3.54 -11.18
CA ASP A 68 3.84 2.61 -11.81
C ASP A 68 4.96 2.20 -10.83
N LEU A 69 4.60 1.74 -9.63
CA LEU A 69 5.57 1.09 -8.75
C LEU A 69 5.94 -0.27 -9.35
N PRO A 70 7.14 -0.46 -9.96
CA PRO A 70 7.61 -1.80 -10.21
C PRO A 70 7.77 -2.47 -8.85
N ALA A 71 7.43 -3.76 -8.74
CA ALA A 71 7.47 -4.53 -7.49
C ALA A 71 8.83 -4.48 -6.73
N SER A 72 9.88 -3.94 -7.37
CA SER A 72 11.24 -3.71 -6.91
C SER A 72 11.54 -2.31 -6.32
N ALA A 73 10.70 -1.27 -6.51
CA ALA A 73 11.06 0.12 -6.16
C ALA A 73 10.66 0.59 -4.75
N ALA A 74 10.06 -0.25 -3.92
CA ALA A 74 9.48 0.13 -2.62
C ALA A 74 10.48 0.57 -1.53
N PHE A 75 11.74 0.88 -1.87
CA PHE A 75 12.78 1.26 -0.89
C PHE A 75 13.41 2.64 -1.13
N ALA A 76 13.00 3.38 -2.15
CA ALA A 76 13.68 4.62 -2.52
C ALA A 76 12.72 5.82 -2.53
N PHE A 77 12.19 6.22 -1.37
CA PHE A 77 11.69 7.59 -1.18
C PHE A 77 11.76 8.01 0.30
N MET A 78 12.96 8.45 0.72
CA MET A 78 13.23 9.58 1.63
C MET A 78 14.76 9.77 1.68
N PRO A 79 15.28 11.00 1.72
CA PRO A 79 14.95 12.06 2.68
C PRO A 79 13.83 13.02 2.29
#